data_AF-A0A556AUZ8-F1
#
_entry.id   AF-A0A556AUZ8-F1
#
_cell.length_a   1.000
_cell.length_b   1.000
_cell.length_c   1.000
_cell.angle_alpha   90.00
_cell.angle_beta   90.00
_cell.angle_gamma   90.00
#
_symmetry.space_group_name_H-M   'P 1'
#
loop_
_entity.id
_entity.type
_entity.pdbx_description
1 polymer ?
#
loop_
_entity_poly.entity_id
_entity_poly.type
_entity_poly.pdbx_seq_one_letter_code
_entity_poly.pdbx_strand_id
1 'polypeptide(L)'
;MSHDQPAYGLWLLVFFNSAIFILFAFSFFKPATARDWRTFGAFAAFIVALFVEMYGFPLTIYLLSGWLQTRYPGLDLLTHDAGHLWWTLLGEKGDPHFGVLHIASYVVLAYGFYLLSKSWQVLYHAQRRGTLATTGPYARIRHPQYVAFVLILLGFLLQWPTLLTLLMFPILLVMYGRLAVNEEAEMRARFGSEFERYAQTTPRFFPRWRQSPTT
;
A
#
# COMPACT_ATOMS: atom_id res chain seq x y z
N MET A 1 4.05 14.25 36.01
CA MET A 1 5.30 13.79 35.38
C MET A 1 5.28 14.29 33.95
N SER A 2 6.01 15.38 33.66
CA SER A 2 6.03 16.02 32.34
C SER A 2 7.08 15.35 31.45
N HIS A 3 6.65 14.34 30.71
CA HIS A 3 7.34 13.94 29.48
C HIS A 3 6.57 14.56 28.31
N ASP A 4 6.72 15.88 28.10
CA ASP A 4 6.30 16.51 26.84
C ASP A 4 7.29 16.08 25.75
N GLN A 5 7.20 14.82 25.35
CA GLN A 5 7.81 14.40 24.11
C GLN A 5 7.06 15.08 22.98
N PRO A 6 7.74 15.78 22.07
CA PRO A 6 7.07 16.43 20.96
C PRO A 6 6.38 15.37 20.09
N ALA A 7 5.07 15.54 19.85
CA ALA A 7 4.27 14.63 19.02
C ALA A 7 4.71 14.61 17.54
N TYR A 8 5.39 15.67 17.11
CA TYR A 8 5.83 15.93 15.74
C TYR A 8 7.29 16.44 15.73
N GLY A 9 7.90 16.53 14.55
CA GLY A 9 9.31 16.88 14.39
C GLY A 9 10.28 15.72 14.64
N LEU A 10 9.78 14.49 14.73
CA LEU A 10 10.53 13.27 14.96
C LEU A 10 11.15 12.75 13.65
N TRP A 11 11.98 13.58 13.00
CA TRP A 11 12.55 13.31 11.68
C TRP A 11 13.38 12.03 11.59
N LEU A 12 13.98 11.61 12.71
CA LEU A 12 14.70 10.34 12.78
C LEU A 12 13.74 9.15 12.56
N LEU A 13 12.54 9.20 13.17
CA LEU A 13 11.49 8.19 12.93
C LEU A 13 11.00 8.24 11.49
N VAL A 14 10.81 9.44 10.92
CA VAL A 14 10.44 9.60 9.51
C VAL A 14 11.44 8.89 8.61
N PHE A 15 12.73 9.16 8.81
CA PHE A 15 13.81 8.61 8.01
C PHE A 15 13.88 7.08 8.14
N PHE A 16 13.95 6.54 9.36
CA PHE A 16 14.11 5.10 9.56
C PHE A 16 12.90 4.31 9.07
N ASN A 17 11.68 4.75 9.40
CA ASN A 17 10.48 4.05 8.94
C ASN A 17 10.38 4.09 7.41
N SER A 18 10.61 5.26 6.80
CA SER A 18 10.60 5.38 5.34
C SER A 18 11.66 4.47 4.70
N ALA A 19 12.89 4.48 5.22
CA ALA A 19 13.98 3.66 4.71
C ALA A 19 13.65 2.16 4.80
N ILE A 20 13.13 1.69 5.93
CA ILE A 20 12.74 0.28 6.11
C ILE A 20 11.72 -0.14 5.04
N PHE A 21 10.65 0.64 4.86
CA PHE A 21 9.60 0.31 3.89
C PHE A 21 10.06 0.42 2.44
N ILE A 22 10.89 1.42 2.12
CA ILE A 22 11.44 1.61 0.76
C ILE A 22 12.42 0.50 0.42
N LEU A 23 13.35 0.15 1.33
CA LEU A 23 14.30 -0.95 1.13
C LEU A 23 13.58 -2.30 1.04
N PHE A 24 12.56 -2.50 1.89
CA PHE A 24 11.70 -3.67 1.81
C PHE A 24 11.05 -3.76 0.43
N ALA A 25 10.37 -2.71 -0.04
CA ALA A 25 9.73 -2.69 -1.35
C ALA A 25 10.72 -2.88 -2.50
N PHE A 26 11.91 -2.28 -2.41
CA PHE A 26 12.98 -2.41 -3.40
C PHE A 26 13.39 -3.87 -3.60
N SER A 27 13.41 -4.67 -2.53
CA SER A 27 13.79 -6.09 -2.59
C SER A 27 12.83 -6.94 -3.45
N PHE A 28 11.58 -6.52 -3.59
CA PHE A 28 10.55 -7.18 -4.41
C PHE A 28 10.42 -6.55 -5.81
N PHE A 29 10.45 -5.21 -5.89
CA PHE A 29 10.14 -4.48 -7.13
C PHE A 29 11.27 -4.55 -8.16
N LYS A 30 12.53 -4.57 -7.71
CA LYS A 30 13.76 -4.67 -8.55
C LYS A 30 13.67 -3.88 -9.87
N PRO A 31 13.49 -2.55 -9.81
CA PRO A 31 13.25 -1.73 -11.00
C PRO A 31 14.40 -1.83 -12.01
N ALA A 32 14.09 -2.15 -13.26
CA ALA A 32 15.08 -2.33 -14.33
C ALA A 32 14.98 -1.23 -15.39
N THR A 33 13.77 -0.73 -15.65
CA THR A 33 13.50 0.31 -16.65
C THR A 33 13.26 1.67 -16.00
N ALA A 34 13.39 2.76 -16.77
CA ALA A 34 13.04 4.10 -16.32
C ALA A 34 11.57 4.21 -15.85
N ARG A 35 10.68 3.39 -16.43
CA ARG A 35 9.26 3.34 -16.05
C ARG A 35 9.08 2.64 -14.69
N ASP A 36 9.83 1.58 -14.44
CA ASP A 36 9.85 0.89 -13.14
C ASP A 36 10.37 1.84 -12.07
N TRP A 37 11.47 2.54 -12.34
CA TRP A 37 12.02 3.56 -11.44
C TRP A 37 11.02 4.68 -11.15
N ARG A 38 10.27 5.15 -12.15
CA ARG A 38 9.22 6.16 -11.94
C ARG A 38 8.10 5.65 -11.04
N THR A 39 7.70 4.39 -11.21
CA THR A 39 6.64 3.78 -10.40
C THR A 39 7.10 3.50 -8.97
N PHE A 40 8.31 2.99 -8.81
CA PHE A 40 8.96 2.80 -7.53
C PHE A 40 9.16 4.14 -6.80
N GLY A 41 9.58 5.18 -7.51
CA GLY A 41 9.73 6.52 -6.97
C GLY A 41 8.40 7.10 -6.46
N ALA A 42 7.30 6.88 -7.18
CA ALA A 42 5.97 7.29 -6.72
C ALA A 42 5.54 6.55 -5.44
N PHE A 43 5.83 5.24 -5.35
CA PHE A 43 5.61 4.46 -4.13
C PHE A 43 6.47 5.00 -2.96
N ALA A 44 7.77 5.23 -3.19
CA ALA A 44 8.67 5.77 -2.19
C ALA A 44 8.21 7.16 -1.70
N ALA A 45 7.76 8.02 -2.62
CA ALA A 45 7.20 9.33 -2.29
C ALA A 45 5.93 9.20 -1.43
N PHE A 46 5.06 8.23 -1.69
CA PHE A 46 3.88 7.97 -0.85
C PHE A 46 4.29 7.59 0.57
N ILE A 47 5.27 6.68 0.70
CA ILE A 47 5.75 6.21 2.00
C ILE A 47 6.40 7.36 2.79
N VAL A 48 7.24 8.17 2.13
CA VAL A 48 7.84 9.36 2.75
C VAL A 48 6.75 10.34 3.16
N ALA A 49 5.79 10.65 2.28
CA ALA A 49 4.68 11.55 2.59
C ALA A 49 3.89 11.09 3.82
N LEU A 50 3.54 9.80 3.88
CA LEU A 50 2.85 9.19 5.01
C LEU A 50 3.62 9.40 6.32
N PHE A 51 4.90 9.01 6.37
CA PHE A 51 5.69 9.10 7.60
C PHE A 51 6.03 10.55 7.97
N VAL A 52 6.22 11.44 6.99
CA VAL A 52 6.37 12.88 7.23
C VAL A 52 5.11 13.44 7.90
N GLU A 53 3.93 13.10 7.42
CA GLU A 53 2.69 13.58 8.03
C GLU A 53 2.40 12.93 9.39
N MET A 54 2.89 11.72 9.63
CA MET A 54 2.68 11.01 10.89
C MET A 54 3.63 11.47 12.01
N TYR A 55 4.90 11.71 11.69
CA TYR A 55 5.94 11.99 12.71
C TYR A 55 6.69 13.32 12.48
N GLY A 56 6.68 13.84 11.26
CA GLY A 56 7.42 15.03 10.86
C GLY A 56 6.57 16.29 10.99
N PHE A 57 5.91 16.69 9.91
CA PHE A 57 5.05 17.86 9.85
C PHE A 57 3.64 17.44 9.39
N PRO A 58 2.60 17.57 10.25
CA PRO A 58 1.24 17.11 9.95
C PRO A 58 0.49 18.12 9.07
N LEU A 59 0.90 18.20 7.79
CA LEU A 59 0.36 19.14 6.82
C LEU A 59 -1.17 19.07 6.73
N THR A 60 -1.74 17.86 6.75
CA THR A 60 -3.19 17.65 6.67
C THR A 60 -3.91 18.28 7.85
N ILE A 61 -3.40 18.09 9.08
CA ILE A 61 -3.99 18.70 10.28
C ILE A 61 -3.86 20.21 10.23
N TYR A 62 -2.71 20.72 9.77
CA TYR A 62 -2.51 22.15 9.61
C TYR A 62 -3.50 22.78 8.63
N LEU A 63 -3.70 22.17 7.46
CA LEU A 63 -4.66 22.65 6.45
C LEU A 63 -6.11 22.55 6.91
N LEU A 64 -6.47 21.52 7.68
CA LEU A 64 -7.82 21.30 8.18
C LEU A 64 -8.09 22.00 9.53
N SER A 65 -7.09 22.65 10.12
CA SER A 65 -7.13 23.20 11.48
C SER A 65 -8.34 24.10 11.75
N GLY A 66 -8.62 25.07 10.87
CA GLY A 66 -9.75 25.99 11.02
C GLY A 66 -11.10 25.27 11.00
N TRP A 67 -11.25 24.27 10.13
CA TRP A 67 -12.47 23.45 10.07
C TRP A 67 -12.59 22.54 11.30
N LEU A 68 -11.50 21.87 11.69
CA LEU A 68 -11.44 20.98 12.85
C LEU A 68 -11.77 21.73 14.15
N GLN A 69 -11.19 22.91 14.37
CA GLN A 69 -11.47 23.72 15.57
C GLN A 69 -12.91 24.24 15.61
N THR A 70 -13.49 24.59 14.46
CA THR A 70 -14.89 25.01 14.39
C THR A 70 -15.83 23.86 14.73
N ARG A 71 -15.52 22.64 14.29
CA ARG A 71 -16.39 21.46 14.47
C ARG A 71 -16.16 20.73 15.80
N TYR A 72 -14.93 20.77 16.32
CA TYR A 72 -14.45 20.11 17.53
C TYR A 72 -13.60 21.09 18.38
N PRO A 73 -14.23 22.03 19.11
CA PRO A 73 -13.54 23.12 19.79
C PRO A 73 -12.58 22.70 20.92
N GLY A 74 -12.71 21.48 21.44
CA GLY A 74 -11.85 20.93 22.49
C GLY A 74 -10.72 20.03 21.98
N LEU A 75 -10.53 19.93 20.66
CA LEU A 75 -9.50 19.08 20.06
C LEU A 75 -8.14 19.78 20.12
N ASP A 76 -7.17 19.16 20.79
CA ASP A 76 -5.79 19.60 20.73
C ASP A 76 -5.10 19.10 19.44
N LEU A 77 -4.99 20.00 18.46
CA LEU A 77 -4.41 19.72 17.14
C LEU A 77 -2.93 19.36 17.16
N LEU A 78 -2.21 19.67 18.24
CA LEU A 78 -0.77 19.41 18.35
C LEU A 78 -0.47 18.03 18.91
N THR A 79 -1.49 17.31 19.36
CA THR A 79 -1.36 15.92 19.81
C THR A 79 -1.29 14.96 18.63
N HIS A 80 -0.59 13.84 18.80
CA HIS A 80 -0.54 12.77 17.82
C HIS A 80 -1.94 12.18 17.56
N ASP A 81 -2.80 12.19 18.59
CA ASP A 81 -4.17 11.69 18.52
C ASP A 81 -5.02 12.43 17.48
N ALA A 82 -4.77 13.74 17.27
CA ALA A 82 -5.46 14.51 16.24
C ALA A 82 -5.20 13.97 14.82
N GLY A 83 -4.07 13.30 14.60
CA GLY A 83 -3.70 12.65 13.35
C GLY A 83 -4.49 11.38 13.03
N HIS A 84 -5.10 10.74 14.03
CA HIS A 84 -6.08 9.66 13.83
C HIS A 84 -7.43 10.23 13.39
N LEU A 85 -7.46 10.89 12.22
CA LEU A 85 -8.60 11.68 11.75
C LEU A 85 -9.91 10.89 11.74
N TRP A 86 -9.90 9.61 11.38
CA TRP A 86 -11.12 8.80 11.43
C TRP A 86 -11.70 8.69 12.85
N TRP A 87 -10.85 8.56 13.85
CA TRP A 87 -11.26 8.51 15.26
C TRP A 87 -11.95 9.81 15.67
N THR A 88 -11.32 10.94 15.35
CA THR A 88 -11.85 12.28 15.58
C THR A 88 -13.17 12.53 14.83
N LEU A 89 -13.25 12.12 13.56
CA LEU A 89 -14.42 12.34 12.70
C LEU A 89 -15.62 11.47 13.08
N LEU A 90 -15.38 10.25 13.56
CA LEU A 90 -16.43 9.35 14.03
C LEU A 90 -16.89 9.67 15.47
N GLY A 91 -16.17 10.56 16.17
CA GLY A 91 -16.51 10.99 17.53
C GLY A 91 -16.27 9.91 18.60
N GLU A 92 -15.40 8.96 18.30
CA GLU A 92 -15.07 7.84 19.18
C GLU A 92 -14.24 8.32 20.39
N LYS A 93 -14.36 7.64 21.54
CA LYS A 93 -13.66 7.98 22.79
C LYS A 93 -12.82 6.80 23.28
N GLY A 94 -11.58 7.07 23.69
CA GLY A 94 -10.61 6.03 24.08
C GLY A 94 -9.38 6.00 23.16
N ASP A 95 -8.71 4.85 23.10
CA ASP A 95 -7.48 4.66 22.32
C ASP A 95 -7.81 4.34 20.83
N PRO A 96 -7.37 5.19 19.88
CA PRO A 96 -7.60 5.01 18.44
C PRO A 96 -7.13 3.67 17.89
N HIS A 97 -6.11 3.05 18.49
CA HIS A 97 -5.51 1.80 18.03
C HIS A 97 -6.48 0.61 18.09
N PHE A 98 -7.50 0.68 18.94
CA PHE A 98 -8.56 -0.34 19.05
C PHE A 98 -9.79 -0.02 18.22
N GLY A 99 -9.79 1.09 17.49
CA GLY A 99 -10.87 1.44 16.58
C GLY A 99 -11.04 0.41 15.45
N VAL A 100 -12.28 0.21 15.01
CA VAL A 100 -12.63 -0.74 13.95
C VAL A 100 -11.78 -0.56 12.69
N LEU A 101 -11.46 0.69 12.33
CA LEU A 101 -10.63 1.00 11.17
C LEU A 101 -9.15 0.65 11.36
N HIS A 102 -8.61 0.78 12.58
CA HIS A 102 -7.24 0.33 12.88
C HIS A 102 -7.15 -1.20 12.85
N ILE A 103 -8.13 -1.89 13.43
CA ILE A 103 -8.21 -3.35 13.37
C ILE A 103 -8.33 -3.82 11.91
N ALA A 104 -9.22 -3.20 11.12
CA ALA A 104 -9.35 -3.49 9.70
C ALA A 104 -8.04 -3.23 8.94
N SER A 105 -7.36 -2.11 9.24
CA SER A 105 -6.05 -1.79 8.68
C SER A 105 -5.02 -2.88 8.98
N TYR A 106 -4.90 -3.33 10.24
CA TYR A 106 -3.96 -4.40 10.61
C TYR A 106 -4.24 -5.70 9.88
N VAL A 107 -5.51 -6.07 9.72
CA VAL A 107 -5.91 -7.25 8.94
C VAL A 107 -5.51 -7.09 7.47
N VAL A 108 -5.77 -5.92 6.88
CA VAL A 108 -5.42 -5.61 5.49
C VAL A 108 -3.91 -5.61 5.27
N LEU A 109 -3.13 -5.02 6.18
CA LEU A 109 -1.66 -5.03 6.17
C LEU A 109 -1.13 -6.46 6.26
N ALA A 110 -1.58 -7.22 7.26
CA ALA A 110 -1.15 -8.60 7.47
C ALA A 110 -1.43 -9.47 6.23
N TYR A 111 -2.63 -9.34 5.65
CA TYR A 111 -2.98 -10.04 4.42
C TYR A 111 -2.15 -9.58 3.22
N GLY A 112 -1.90 -8.27 3.08
CA GLY A 112 -1.03 -7.70 2.06
C GLY A 112 0.38 -8.26 2.11
N PHE A 113 1.02 -8.24 3.29
CA PHE A 113 2.36 -8.81 3.49
C PHE A 113 2.40 -10.33 3.25
N TYR A 114 1.39 -11.06 3.72
CA TYR A 114 1.25 -12.49 3.44
C TYR A 114 1.18 -12.76 1.93
N LEU A 115 0.31 -12.04 1.21
CA LEU A 115 0.14 -12.18 -0.23
C LEU A 115 1.43 -11.83 -0.98
N LEU A 116 2.12 -10.76 -0.58
CA LEU A 116 3.39 -10.34 -1.16
C LEU A 116 4.45 -11.43 -1.00
N SER A 117 4.62 -11.94 0.23
CA SER A 117 5.59 -13.01 0.54
C SER A 117 5.32 -14.28 -0.25
N LYS A 118 4.07 -14.74 -0.30
CA LYS A 118 3.69 -15.94 -1.09
C LYS A 118 3.88 -15.74 -2.58
N SER A 119 3.61 -14.55 -3.10
CA SER A 119 3.76 -14.23 -4.52
C SER A 119 5.23 -14.15 -4.90
N TRP A 120 6.06 -13.52 -4.08
CA TRP A 120 7.49 -13.43 -4.30
C TRP A 120 8.16 -14.79 -4.41
N GLN A 121 7.85 -15.70 -3.48
CA GLN A 121 8.36 -17.07 -3.50
C GLN A 121 8.10 -17.76 -4.84
N VAL A 122 6.87 -17.67 -5.36
CA VAL A 122 6.51 -18.27 -6.65
C VAL A 122 7.27 -17.58 -7.81
N LEU A 123 7.29 -16.25 -7.84
CA LEU A 123 7.93 -15.51 -8.93
C LEU A 123 9.44 -15.76 -8.96
N TYR A 124 10.11 -15.73 -7.80
CA TYR A 124 11.54 -15.99 -7.68
C TYR A 124 11.92 -17.35 -8.26
N HIS A 125 11.18 -18.41 -7.92
CA HIS A 125 11.42 -19.74 -8.46
C HIS A 125 11.10 -19.84 -9.96
N ALA A 126 10.05 -19.19 -10.44
CA ALA A 126 9.69 -19.16 -11.85
C ALA A 126 10.76 -18.45 -12.70
N GLN A 127 11.25 -17.29 -12.23
CA GLN A 127 12.33 -16.54 -12.87
C GLN A 127 13.62 -17.35 -12.95
N ARG A 128 14.01 -18.05 -11.87
CA ARG A 128 15.21 -18.92 -11.86
C ARG A 128 15.12 -20.09 -12.83
N ARG A 129 13.92 -20.59 -13.11
CA ARG A 129 13.69 -21.66 -14.09
C ARG A 129 13.40 -21.14 -15.49
N GLY A 130 13.28 -19.82 -15.68
CA GLY A 130 12.89 -19.23 -16.95
C GLY A 130 11.45 -19.57 -17.38
N THR A 131 10.58 -19.98 -16.44
CA THR A 131 9.21 -20.43 -16.69
C THR A 131 8.19 -19.36 -16.28
N LEU A 132 6.95 -19.47 -16.77
CA LEU A 132 5.85 -18.62 -16.32
C LEU A 132 5.42 -18.96 -14.88
N ALA A 133 5.16 -17.95 -14.06
CA ALA A 133 4.61 -18.12 -12.72
C ALA A 133 3.08 -18.32 -12.81
N THR A 134 2.60 -19.54 -12.57
CA THR A 134 1.17 -19.91 -12.72
C THR A 134 0.58 -20.62 -11.49
N THR A 135 1.36 -20.79 -10.41
CA THR A 135 0.96 -21.52 -9.20
C THR A 135 0.78 -20.60 -8.00
N GLY A 136 0.17 -21.11 -6.92
CA GLY A 136 -0.04 -20.34 -5.70
C GLY A 136 -0.93 -19.10 -5.95
N PRO A 137 -0.54 -17.89 -5.50
CA PRO A 137 -1.29 -16.67 -5.79
C PRO A 137 -1.48 -16.40 -7.29
N TYR A 138 -0.48 -16.75 -8.12
CA TYR A 138 -0.55 -16.58 -9.57
C TYR A 138 -1.59 -17.50 -10.23
N ALA A 139 -2.01 -18.59 -9.58
CA ALA A 139 -3.11 -19.42 -10.12
C ALA A 139 -4.48 -18.71 -10.06
N ARG A 140 -4.61 -17.66 -9.23
CA ARG A 140 -5.88 -16.95 -9.02
C ARG A 140 -5.93 -15.60 -9.70
N ILE A 141 -4.82 -14.88 -9.71
CA ILE A 141 -4.68 -13.54 -10.28
C ILE A 141 -3.29 -13.38 -10.89
N ARG A 142 -3.16 -12.66 -12.01
CA ARG A 142 -1.88 -12.51 -12.72
C ARG A 142 -0.91 -11.57 -12.03
N HIS A 143 -1.42 -10.61 -11.27
CA HIS A 143 -0.64 -9.54 -10.63
C HIS A 143 -0.78 -9.51 -9.11
N PRO A 144 -0.52 -10.62 -8.40
CA PRO A 144 -0.76 -10.70 -6.96
C PRO A 144 0.18 -9.81 -6.14
N GLN A 145 1.39 -9.51 -6.64
CA GLN A 145 2.30 -8.57 -5.99
C GLN A 145 1.77 -7.13 -6.03
N TYR A 146 1.24 -6.67 -7.17
CA TYR A 146 0.63 -5.34 -7.25
C TYR A 146 -0.60 -5.23 -6.36
N VAL A 147 -1.43 -6.27 -6.30
CA VAL A 147 -2.55 -6.33 -5.37
C VAL A 147 -2.06 -6.27 -3.92
N ALA A 148 -0.99 -6.99 -3.58
CA ALA A 148 -0.39 -6.93 -2.25
C ALA A 148 0.14 -5.54 -1.89
N PHE A 149 0.85 -4.86 -2.79
CA PHE A 149 1.29 -3.48 -2.58
C PHE A 149 0.12 -2.52 -2.40
N VAL A 150 -0.93 -2.64 -3.21
CA VAL A 150 -2.15 -1.83 -3.06
C VAL A 150 -2.81 -2.07 -1.71
N LEU A 151 -2.89 -3.30 -1.24
CA LEU A 151 -3.41 -3.63 0.10
C LEU A 151 -2.56 -2.99 1.20
N ILE A 152 -1.23 -3.04 1.08
CA ILE A 152 -0.33 -2.43 2.07
C ILE A 152 -0.54 -0.90 2.11
N LEU A 153 -0.58 -0.25 0.95
CA LEU A 153 -0.86 1.19 0.85
C LEU A 153 -2.23 1.55 1.43
N LEU A 154 -3.25 0.75 1.13
CA LEU A 154 -4.60 0.93 1.66
C LEU A 154 -4.64 0.77 3.18
N GLY A 155 -3.95 -0.22 3.73
CA GLY A 155 -3.82 -0.43 5.17
C GLY A 155 -3.25 0.81 5.86
N PHE A 156 -2.15 1.35 5.36
CA PHE A 156 -1.59 2.61 5.89
C PHE A 156 -2.55 3.78 5.77
N LEU A 157 -3.22 3.92 4.62
CA LEU A 157 -4.19 5.00 4.40
C LEU A 157 -5.40 4.90 5.34
N LEU A 158 -5.83 3.69 5.70
CA LEU A 158 -6.89 3.47 6.69
C LEU A 158 -6.44 3.85 8.10
N GLN A 159 -5.18 3.63 8.45
CA GLN A 159 -4.64 3.96 9.77
C GLN A 159 -4.41 5.47 9.93
N TRP A 160 -3.84 6.09 8.90
CA TRP A 160 -3.41 7.48 8.91
C TRP A 160 -3.81 8.18 7.59
N PRO A 161 -5.09 8.56 7.43
CA PRO A 161 -5.58 9.17 6.20
C PRO A 161 -5.05 10.59 6.07
N THR A 162 -4.12 10.85 5.15
CA THR A 162 -3.65 12.22 4.88
C THR A 162 -4.18 12.73 3.56
N LEU A 163 -4.36 14.04 3.41
CA LEU A 163 -4.82 14.64 2.14
C LEU A 163 -3.88 14.28 0.99
N LEU A 164 -2.56 14.31 1.24
CA LEU A 164 -1.56 14.01 0.24
C LEU A 164 -1.59 12.52 -0.15
N THR A 165 -1.63 11.61 0.82
CA THR A 165 -1.70 10.16 0.56
C THR A 165 -3.01 9.76 -0.10
N LEU A 166 -4.14 10.38 0.27
CA LEU A 166 -5.44 10.18 -0.36
C LEU A 166 -5.43 10.59 -1.84
N LEU A 167 -4.73 11.68 -2.18
CA LEU A 167 -4.55 12.13 -3.57
C LEU A 167 -3.60 11.22 -4.36
N MET A 168 -2.49 10.80 -3.74
CA MET A 168 -1.48 9.96 -4.39
C MET A 168 -1.95 8.52 -4.63
N PHE A 169 -2.80 7.98 -3.75
CA PHE A 169 -3.29 6.60 -3.83
C PHE A 169 -3.94 6.26 -5.19
N PRO A 170 -4.96 6.98 -5.70
CA PRO A 170 -5.55 6.67 -7.01
C PRO A 170 -4.56 6.83 -8.17
N ILE A 171 -3.60 7.76 -8.07
CA ILE A 171 -2.54 7.92 -9.07
C ILE A 171 -1.67 6.66 -9.12
N LEU A 172 -1.28 6.12 -7.97
CA LEU A 172 -0.53 4.87 -7.87
C LEU A 172 -1.32 3.67 -8.42
N LEU A 173 -2.64 3.60 -8.18
CA LEU A 173 -3.48 2.54 -8.78
C LEU A 173 -3.43 2.57 -10.30
N VAL A 174 -3.51 3.76 -10.91
CA VAL A 174 -3.42 3.93 -12.36
C VAL A 174 -2.03 3.57 -12.87
N MET A 175 -0.98 3.98 -12.16
CA MET A 175 0.41 3.64 -12.52
C MET A 175 0.66 2.13 -12.50
N TYR A 176 0.24 1.44 -11.43
CA TYR A 176 0.36 -0.02 -11.34
C TYR A 176 -0.50 -0.73 -12.39
N GLY A 177 -1.72 -0.25 -12.65
CA GLY A 177 -2.57 -0.79 -13.70
C GLY A 177 -1.92 -0.71 -15.09
N ARG A 178 -1.28 0.42 -15.41
CA ARG A 178 -0.53 0.59 -16.67
C ARG A 178 0.71 -0.29 -16.71
N LEU A 179 1.45 -0.39 -15.61
CA LEU A 179 2.64 -1.23 -15.52
C LEU A 179 2.29 -2.71 -15.75
N ALA A 180 1.24 -3.20 -15.08
CA ALA A 180 0.72 -4.54 -15.26
C ALA A 180 0.35 -4.87 -16.72
N VAL A 181 -0.27 -3.92 -17.44
CA VAL A 181 -0.62 -4.13 -18.87
C VAL A 181 0.64 -4.26 -19.73
N ASN A 182 1.67 -3.46 -19.44
CA ASN A 182 2.95 -3.55 -20.17
C ASN A 182 3.66 -4.87 -19.88
N GLU A 183 3.71 -5.31 -18.62
CA GLU A 183 4.28 -6.60 -18.25
C GLU A 183 3.56 -7.75 -18.95
N GLU A 184 2.23 -7.69 -19.10
CA GLU A 184 1.50 -8.70 -19.87
C GLU A 184 1.88 -8.71 -21.35
N ALA A 185 2.21 -7.55 -21.94
CA ALA A 185 2.70 -7.49 -23.32
C ALA A 185 4.10 -8.14 -23.43
N GLU A 186 4.98 -7.89 -22.46
CA GLU A 186 6.30 -8.51 -22.38
C GLU A 186 6.21 -10.02 -22.15
N MET A 187 5.31 -10.47 -21.26
CA MET A 187 5.07 -11.89 -21.02
C MET A 187 4.50 -12.58 -22.27
N ARG A 188 3.61 -11.92 -23.00
CA ARG A 188 3.10 -12.41 -24.29
C ARG A 188 4.22 -12.53 -25.32
N ALA A 189 5.11 -11.54 -25.41
CA ALA A 189 6.26 -11.59 -26.32
C ALA A 189 7.24 -12.72 -25.96
N ARG A 190 7.43 -13.00 -24.66
CA ARG A 190 8.38 -14.00 -24.17
C ARG A 190 7.85 -15.43 -24.18
N PHE A 191 6.59 -15.64 -23.78
CA PHE A 191 6.00 -16.97 -23.55
C PHE A 191 4.90 -17.33 -24.57
N GLY A 192 4.49 -16.39 -25.42
CA GLY A 192 3.56 -16.62 -26.52
C GLY A 192 2.25 -17.30 -26.08
N SER A 193 1.97 -18.47 -26.66
CA SER A 193 0.73 -19.23 -26.45
C SER A 193 0.56 -19.76 -25.03
N GLU A 194 1.65 -20.01 -24.29
CA GLU A 194 1.59 -20.42 -22.88
C GLU A 194 0.97 -19.30 -22.03
N PHE A 195 1.43 -18.06 -22.23
CA PHE A 195 0.88 -16.91 -21.53
C PHE A 195 -0.57 -16.63 -21.93
N GLU A 196 -0.92 -16.76 -23.22
CA GLU A 196 -2.30 -16.56 -23.65
C GLU A 196 -3.28 -17.54 -23.01
N ARG A 197 -2.91 -18.83 -22.94
CA ARG A 197 -3.73 -19.85 -22.28
C ARG A 197 -3.91 -19.54 -20.79
N TYR A 198 -2.84 -19.12 -20.13
CA TYR A 198 -2.89 -18.67 -18.75
C TYR A 198 -3.76 -17.42 -18.55
N ALA A 199 -3.66 -16.44 -19.46
CA ALA A 199 -4.40 -15.19 -19.39
C ALA A 199 -5.91 -15.34 -19.65
N GLN A 200 -6.33 -16.39 -20.36
CA GLN A 200 -7.74 -16.71 -20.56
C GLN A 200 -8.44 -17.18 -19.28
N THR A 201 -7.73 -17.96 -18.45
CA THR A 201 -8.30 -18.59 -17.26
C THR A 201 -8.07 -17.77 -15.98
N THR A 202 -7.01 -16.96 -15.94
CA THR A 202 -6.58 -16.25 -14.74
C THR A 202 -6.79 -14.75 -14.89
N PRO A 203 -7.66 -14.08 -14.12
CA PRO A 203 -7.90 -12.63 -14.21
C PRO A 203 -6.69 -11.78 -13.75
N ARG A 204 -6.68 -10.47 -14.05
CA ARG A 204 -5.56 -9.57 -13.69
C ARG A 204 -5.39 -9.38 -12.18
N PHE A 205 -6.43 -8.87 -11.52
CA PHE A 205 -6.33 -8.33 -10.16
C PHE A 205 -7.35 -8.94 -9.18
N PHE A 206 -8.55 -9.25 -9.65
CA PHE A 206 -9.61 -9.80 -8.81
C PHE A 206 -9.85 -11.27 -9.17
N PRO A 207 -9.82 -12.19 -8.20
CA PRO A 207 -10.03 -13.60 -8.47
C PRO A 207 -11.46 -13.84 -9.00
N ARG A 208 -11.62 -14.83 -9.87
CA ARG A 208 -12.95 -15.32 -10.28
C ARG A 208 -13.41 -16.35 -9.25
N TRP A 209 -14.48 -16.07 -8.53
CA TRP A 209 -15.02 -16.97 -7.50
C TRP A 209 -15.89 -18.10 -8.11
N ARG A 210 -15.92 -18.22 -9.44
CA ARG A 210 -16.62 -19.29 -10.16
C ARG A 210 -15.67 -19.99 -11.12
N GLN A 211 -15.21 -21.16 -10.70
CA GLN A 211 -15.03 -22.29 -11.62
C GLN A 211 -15.65 -23.49 -10.90
N SER A 212 -16.92 -23.79 -11.22
CA SER A 212 -17.47 -25.11 -10.92
C SER A 212 -16.56 -26.15 -11.59
N PRO A 213 -16.26 -27.29 -10.94
CA PRO A 213 -15.55 -28.36 -11.60
C PRO A 213 -16.40 -28.78 -12.81
N THR A 214 -15.86 -28.62 -14.02
CA THR A 214 -16.39 -29.33 -15.17
C THR A 214 -16.14 -30.81 -14.90
N THR A 215 -17.21 -31.52 -14.58
CA THR A 215 -17.24 -32.98 -14.49
C THR A 215 -17.26 -33.58 -15.88
#